data_AF-K7LMS8-F1
#
_entry.id   AF-K7LMS8-F1
#
_cell.length_a   1.000
_cell.length_b   1.000
_cell.length_c   1.000
_cell.angle_alpha   90.00
_cell.angle_beta   90.00
_cell.angle_gamma   90.00
#
_symmetry.space_group_name_H-M   'P 1'
#
loop_
_entity.id
_entity.type
_entity.pdbx_description
1 polymer ?
#
loop_
_entity_poly.entity_id
_entity_poly.type
_entity_poly.pdbx_seq_one_letter_code
_entity_poly.pdbx_strand_id
1 'polypeptide(L)'
;MKEREKVAAHFQSSGTILANMSLPRYLNGNGLLRGMAMTSEIQSQLSKHNAVTIGGNLAVNGDEGGGAATAVFRHQLSEVSSVEVVASAGLRALIGVQTTRNLSSHSAATMGIAMSLKDGSLNLSNLWTRQLSETASGHIELTLGPHSSVTVGWQKKERRRSASGEVKFGTGSFETSVHYTHRFSPKSLGCIVGRVGSSSLEVEVGGGRKLSKFSSVRWLYIIGIQGISWKFELYRGGQKLIIPILLTRNLNPMFATGAFVVPASLYFVLKKLFIKPYYLRRNKQKALEEEEKTSAQVKEARAAAEKAQKLQQTVANRKRNKQLETGGLVIMRALYGNQRIVNNLKSSSETSFESTSEVIDVTIPLNFLVNDSGQLKLHEGVKKSGIMGFCDPYPGSPKELYVEYVYAGNQYKVWAGDYEELQIPQGSHRI
;
A
#
# COMPACT_ATOMS: atom_id res chain seq x y z
N MET A 1 -5.45 17.96 6.50
CA MET A 1 -4.51 16.86 6.17
C MET A 1 -3.08 17.36 5.90
N LYS A 2 -2.86 18.38 5.04
CA LYS A 2 -1.54 18.94 4.73
C LYS A 2 -0.72 19.44 5.95
N GLU A 3 -1.39 19.95 6.99
CA GLU A 3 -0.73 20.46 8.20
C GLU A 3 -0.21 19.34 9.11
N ARG A 4 -0.96 18.23 9.23
CA ARG A 4 -0.51 17.02 9.92
C ARG A 4 0.65 16.35 9.20
N GLU A 5 0.72 16.43 7.88
CA GLU A 5 1.86 15.93 7.09
C GLU A 5 3.12 16.80 7.28
N LYS A 6 2.99 18.14 7.39
CA LYS A 6 4.12 19.04 7.70
C LYS A 6 4.66 18.83 9.13
N VAL A 7 3.79 18.60 10.11
CA VAL A 7 4.19 18.29 11.50
C VAL A 7 4.81 16.88 11.58
N ALA A 8 4.27 15.89 10.87
CA ALA A 8 4.85 14.54 10.77
C ALA A 8 6.21 14.50 10.04
N ALA A 9 6.51 15.48 9.19
CA ALA A 9 7.83 15.63 8.60
C ALA A 9 8.88 16.13 9.61
N HIS A 10 8.47 16.90 10.62
CA HIS A 10 9.36 17.43 11.66
C HIS A 10 9.48 16.52 12.88
N PHE A 11 8.42 15.76 13.20
CA PHE A 11 8.37 14.83 14.32
C PHE A 11 8.12 13.40 13.85
N GLN A 12 9.13 12.54 14.01
CA GLN A 12 9.01 11.11 13.76
C GLN A 12 9.02 10.38 15.10
N SER A 13 7.89 9.77 15.45
CA SER A 13 7.81 8.87 16.59
C SER A 13 7.95 7.42 16.14
N SER A 14 8.81 6.68 16.82
CA SER A 14 8.88 5.24 16.71
C SER A 14 8.86 4.61 18.09
N GLY A 15 8.37 3.39 18.19
CA GLY A 15 8.38 2.69 19.45
C GLY A 15 8.33 1.19 19.24
N THR A 16 8.97 0.45 20.13
CA THR A 16 8.86 -1.00 20.16
C THR A 16 8.35 -1.45 21.52
N ILE A 17 7.39 -2.38 21.52
CA ILE A 17 6.88 -3.01 22.73
C ILE A 17 7.17 -4.50 22.58
N LEU A 18 7.91 -5.06 23.53
CA LEU A 18 8.24 -6.47 23.64
C LEU A 18 7.52 -7.03 24.87
N ALA A 19 6.61 -7.99 24.69
CA ALA A 19 5.91 -8.65 25.78
C ALA A 19 6.27 -10.13 25.81
N ASN A 20 7.18 -10.52 26.71
CA ASN A 20 7.66 -11.89 26.84
C ASN A 20 6.61 -12.73 27.59
N MET A 21 6.08 -13.76 26.93
CA MET A 21 5.11 -14.69 27.49
C MET A 21 5.69 -16.10 27.60
N SER A 22 5.26 -16.87 28.60
CA SER A 22 5.77 -18.22 28.84
C SER A 22 4.65 -19.19 29.25
N LEU A 23 4.29 -20.11 28.34
CA LEU A 23 3.26 -21.13 28.58
C LEU A 23 3.65 -22.13 29.70
N PRO A 24 4.89 -22.64 29.80
CA PRO A 24 5.26 -23.55 30.89
C PRO A 24 5.12 -22.92 32.28
N ARG A 25 5.31 -21.60 32.37
CA ARG A 25 5.15 -20.86 33.62
C ARG A 25 3.68 -20.78 34.01
N TYR A 26 2.80 -20.53 33.04
CA TYR A 26 1.36 -20.53 33.24
C TYR A 26 0.83 -21.89 33.70
N LEU A 27 1.29 -22.98 33.09
CA LEU A 27 0.90 -24.35 33.47
C LEU A 27 1.36 -24.73 34.89
N ASN A 28 2.44 -24.11 35.39
CA ASN A 28 2.94 -24.30 36.75
C ASN A 28 2.30 -23.36 37.79
N GLY A 29 1.16 -22.72 37.46
CA GLY A 29 0.40 -21.87 38.38
C GLY A 29 0.85 -20.41 38.49
N ASN A 30 1.82 -19.98 37.69
CA ASN A 30 2.30 -18.58 37.66
C ASN A 30 1.63 -17.76 36.55
N GLY A 31 1.86 -16.45 36.51
CA GLY A 31 1.39 -15.58 35.42
C GLY A 31 1.98 -15.93 34.04
N LEU A 32 1.19 -15.72 32.98
CA LEU A 32 1.59 -15.94 31.57
C LEU A 32 2.67 -14.95 31.12
N LEU A 33 2.61 -13.70 31.60
CA LEU A 33 3.57 -12.65 31.31
C LEU A 33 4.83 -12.85 32.17
N ARG A 34 5.98 -13.00 31.52
CA ARG A 34 7.29 -13.07 32.19
C ARG A 34 7.88 -11.69 32.41
N GLY A 35 7.74 -10.82 31.41
CA GLY A 35 8.25 -9.46 31.45
C GLY A 35 7.84 -8.65 30.22
N MET A 36 7.92 -7.34 30.32
CA MET A 36 7.60 -6.41 29.26
C MET A 36 8.73 -5.40 29.11
N ALA A 37 9.18 -5.15 27.89
CA ALA A 37 10.08 -4.05 27.58
C ALA A 37 9.42 -3.12 26.57
N MET A 38 9.60 -1.82 26.74
CA MET A 38 9.10 -0.79 25.86
C MET A 38 10.24 0.16 25.55
N THR A 39 10.49 0.40 24.27
CA THR A 39 11.32 1.50 23.79
C THR A 39 10.43 2.49 23.06
N SER A 40 10.57 3.77 23.33
CA SER A 40 9.89 4.84 22.60
C SER A 40 10.90 5.89 22.27
N GLU A 41 10.92 6.37 21.03
CA GLU A 41 11.78 7.43 20.56
C GLU A 41 10.96 8.47 19.78
N ILE A 42 11.31 9.73 19.99
CA ILE A 42 10.74 10.87 19.30
C ILE A 42 11.93 11.65 18.73
N GLN A 43 12.01 11.70 17.41
CA GLN A 43 12.97 12.51 16.70
C GLN A 43 12.32 13.82 16.26
N SER A 44 12.98 14.94 16.55
CA SER A 44 12.61 16.29 16.14
C SER A 44 13.75 16.92 15.33
N GLN A 45 13.42 17.45 14.15
CA GLN A 45 14.35 18.26 13.35
C GLN A 45 14.24 19.73 13.80
N LEU A 46 15.25 20.22 14.51
CA LEU A 46 15.31 21.61 15.02
C LEU A 46 15.73 22.59 13.93
N SER A 47 16.65 22.18 13.05
CA SER A 47 17.11 22.95 11.90
C SER A 47 17.50 22.02 10.76
N LYS A 48 17.93 22.56 9.62
CA LYS A 48 18.45 21.76 8.49
C LYS A 48 19.68 20.90 8.88
N HIS A 49 20.44 21.33 9.89
CA HIS A 49 21.67 20.68 10.32
C HIS A 49 21.58 20.08 11.72
N ASN A 50 20.52 20.34 12.48
CA ASN A 50 20.38 19.91 13.87
C ASN A 50 19.13 19.05 14.05
N ALA A 51 19.32 17.84 14.58
CA ALA A 51 18.24 16.96 14.99
C ALA A 51 18.43 16.54 16.45
N VAL A 52 17.35 16.49 17.20
CA VAL A 52 17.32 15.96 18.56
C VAL A 52 16.42 14.74 18.58
N THR A 53 16.91 13.65 19.16
CA THR A 53 16.12 12.44 19.41
C THR A 53 16.07 12.20 20.90
N ILE A 54 14.86 12.11 21.45
CA ILE A 54 14.64 11.77 22.84
C ILE A 54 13.95 10.42 22.86
N GLY A 55 14.54 9.48 23.59
CA GLY A 55 14.01 8.14 23.75
C GLY A 55 14.01 7.69 25.19
N GLY A 56 13.20 6.68 25.46
CA GLY A 56 13.15 5.99 26.74
C GLY A 56 13.07 4.49 26.49
N ASN A 57 13.83 3.73 27.26
CA ASN A 57 13.61 2.31 27.44
C ASN A 57 13.04 2.06 28.84
N LEU A 58 12.13 1.11 28.93
CA LEU A 58 11.56 0.59 30.16
C LEU A 58 11.56 -0.92 30.00
N ALA A 59 12.04 -1.66 30.98
CA ALA A 59 12.00 -3.11 30.99
C ALA A 59 11.63 -3.59 32.40
N VAL A 60 10.61 -4.43 32.46
CA VAL A 60 10.12 -5.07 33.69
C VAL A 60 10.18 -6.57 33.49
N ASN A 61 10.78 -7.29 34.42
CA ASN A 61 10.90 -8.75 34.38
C ASN A 61 10.60 -9.32 35.76
N GLY A 62 9.41 -9.89 35.93
CA GLY A 62 8.90 -10.23 37.26
C GLY A 62 8.72 -8.98 38.12
N ASP A 63 9.32 -8.99 39.30
CA ASP A 63 9.19 -7.92 40.30
C ASP A 63 10.27 -6.83 40.16
N GLU A 64 11.25 -7.04 39.29
CA GLU A 64 12.30 -6.06 39.01
C GLU A 64 12.01 -5.27 37.74
N GLY A 65 12.07 -3.94 37.87
CA GLY A 65 11.87 -3.00 36.77
C GLY A 65 13.02 -2.02 36.66
N GLY A 66 13.38 -1.68 35.43
CA GLY A 66 14.42 -0.72 35.12
C GLY A 66 14.03 0.17 33.95
N GLY A 67 14.52 1.40 33.96
CA GLY A 67 14.32 2.34 32.88
C GLY A 67 15.58 3.14 32.59
N ALA A 68 15.73 3.58 31.35
CA ALA A 68 16.72 4.55 30.95
C ALA A 68 16.13 5.54 29.96
N ALA A 69 16.36 6.82 30.18
CA ALA A 69 16.12 7.87 29.20
C ALA A 69 17.40 8.09 28.40
N THR A 70 17.27 8.33 27.09
CA THR A 70 18.38 8.61 26.16
C THR A 70 18.05 9.87 25.39
N ALA A 71 18.95 10.85 25.38
CA ALA A 71 18.89 12.01 24.51
C ALA A 71 20.07 11.94 23.53
N VAL A 72 19.79 12.10 22.25
CA VAL A 72 20.77 12.14 21.17
C VAL A 72 20.65 13.48 20.45
N PHE A 73 21.73 14.24 20.47
CA PHE A 73 21.86 15.46 19.68
C PHE A 73 22.72 15.19 18.46
N ARG A 74 22.19 15.40 17.26
CA ARG A 74 22.90 15.23 15.99
C ARG A 74 23.11 16.57 15.33
N HIS A 75 24.36 16.88 15.03
CA HIS A 75 24.78 18.05 14.27
C HIS A 75 25.48 17.64 12.97
N GLN A 76 24.99 18.14 11.85
CA GLN A 76 25.59 17.94 10.54
C GLN A 76 26.64 19.03 10.28
N LEU A 77 27.92 18.67 10.38
CA LEU A 77 29.05 19.58 10.14
C LEU A 77 29.24 19.91 8.66
N SER A 78 28.99 18.94 7.78
CA SER A 78 29.07 19.09 6.32
C SER A 78 28.10 18.14 5.62
N GLU A 79 28.02 18.20 4.30
CA GLU A 79 27.23 17.23 3.52
C GLU A 79 27.69 15.78 3.71
N VAL A 80 28.95 15.58 4.11
CA VAL A 80 29.59 14.25 4.23
C VAL A 80 29.95 13.89 5.67
N SER A 81 29.72 14.75 6.66
CA SER A 81 30.10 14.48 8.06
C SER A 81 29.08 14.97 9.08
N SER A 82 28.81 14.14 10.08
CA SER A 82 27.93 14.46 11.21
C SER A 82 28.54 14.03 12.54
N VAL A 83 28.16 14.73 13.60
CA VAL A 83 28.52 14.42 14.99
C VAL A 83 27.24 14.17 15.76
N GLU A 84 27.22 13.11 16.54
CA GLU A 84 26.13 12.71 17.40
C GLU A 84 26.64 12.64 18.84
N VAL A 85 25.99 13.36 19.74
CA VAL A 85 26.26 13.31 21.18
C VAL A 85 25.11 12.56 21.83
N VAL A 86 25.43 11.47 22.52
CA VAL A 86 24.48 10.58 23.19
C VAL A 86 24.65 10.74 24.69
N ALA A 87 23.58 11.08 25.39
CA ALA A 87 23.53 11.07 26.85
C ALA A 87 22.38 10.18 27.30
N SER A 88 22.65 9.24 28.20
CA SER A 88 21.63 8.39 28.82
C SER A 88 21.68 8.50 30.33
N ALA A 89 20.51 8.48 30.96
CA ALA A 89 20.32 8.48 32.41
C ALA A 89 19.36 7.35 32.82
N GLY A 90 19.62 6.70 33.96
CA GLY A 90 18.85 5.56 34.47
C GLY A 90 19.74 4.33 34.66
N LEU A 91 19.22 3.13 34.34
CA LEU A 91 19.92 1.87 34.63
C LEU A 91 21.28 1.73 33.89
N ARG A 92 21.42 2.40 32.75
CA ARG A 92 22.65 2.43 31.93
C ARG A 92 23.04 3.87 31.62
N ALA A 93 23.43 4.61 32.65
CA ALA A 93 23.90 5.97 32.49
C ALA A 93 25.22 6.00 31.69
N LEU A 94 25.23 6.71 30.56
CA LEU A 94 26.39 6.84 29.69
C LEU A 94 26.40 8.18 28.98
N ILE A 95 27.59 8.67 28.67
CA ILE A 95 27.80 9.85 27.81
C ILE A 95 28.75 9.43 26.71
N GLY A 96 28.41 9.70 25.46
CA GLY A 96 29.25 9.35 24.33
C GLY A 96 29.13 10.32 23.17
N VAL A 97 30.14 10.30 22.33
CA VAL A 97 30.23 11.08 21.10
C VAL A 97 30.52 10.11 19.96
N GLN A 98 29.73 10.19 18.91
CA GLN A 98 29.92 9.44 17.66
C GLN A 98 30.09 10.43 16.51
N THR A 99 31.08 10.18 15.67
CA THR A 99 31.37 10.98 14.48
C THR A 99 31.24 10.08 13.27
N THR A 100 30.41 10.47 12.30
CA THR A 100 30.23 9.75 11.04
C THR A 100 30.76 10.59 9.90
N ARG A 101 31.53 9.99 9.00
CA ARG A 101 32.04 10.64 7.79
C ARG A 101 31.97 9.70 6.59
N ASN A 102 31.43 10.20 5.48
CA ASN A 102 31.54 9.55 4.18
C ASN A 102 32.96 9.76 3.65
N LEU A 103 33.72 8.66 3.54
CA LEU A 103 35.11 8.67 3.04
C LEU A 103 35.16 8.67 1.50
N SER A 104 34.15 8.05 0.87
CA SER A 104 33.96 8.05 -0.59
C SER A 104 32.46 8.03 -0.90
N SER A 105 32.10 8.07 -2.19
CA SER A 105 30.72 7.89 -2.63
C SER A 105 30.10 6.55 -2.22
N HIS A 106 30.93 5.54 -1.90
CA HIS A 106 30.48 4.19 -1.57
C HIS A 106 30.89 3.73 -0.17
N SER A 107 31.57 4.56 0.63
CA SER A 107 32.09 4.13 1.93
C SER A 107 31.92 5.20 3.00
N ALA A 108 31.46 4.80 4.16
CA ALA A 108 31.34 5.66 5.33
C ALA A 108 31.96 4.99 6.55
N ALA A 109 32.57 5.80 7.41
CA ALA A 109 33.13 5.37 8.68
C ALA A 109 32.46 6.14 9.81
N THR A 110 32.13 5.44 10.88
CA THR A 110 31.60 5.99 12.13
C THR A 110 32.53 5.60 13.26
N MET A 111 33.00 6.59 14.02
CA MET A 111 33.86 6.40 15.17
C MET A 111 33.12 6.89 16.41
N GLY A 112 33.06 6.09 17.46
CA GLY A 112 32.34 6.41 18.68
C GLY A 112 33.20 6.19 19.91
N ILE A 113 33.05 7.07 20.90
CA ILE A 113 33.54 6.86 22.26
C ILE A 113 32.39 7.09 23.23
N ALA A 114 32.17 6.15 24.15
CA ALA A 114 31.13 6.25 25.16
C ALA A 114 31.69 5.84 26.52
N MET A 115 31.47 6.67 27.53
CA MET A 115 31.83 6.42 28.92
C MET A 115 30.59 5.98 29.69
N SER A 116 30.64 4.84 30.36
CA SER A 116 29.63 4.44 31.33
C SER A 116 29.83 5.20 32.64
N LEU A 117 28.81 5.94 33.07
CA LEU A 117 28.86 6.72 34.32
C LEU A 117 28.71 5.84 35.57
N LYS A 118 28.29 4.58 35.40
CA LYS A 118 28.11 3.65 36.52
C LYS A 118 29.45 3.05 36.97
N ASP A 119 30.21 2.53 36.02
CA ASP A 119 31.43 1.76 36.30
C ASP A 119 32.71 2.49 35.83
N GLY A 120 32.58 3.68 35.21
CA GLY A 120 33.70 4.43 34.63
C GLY A 120 34.31 3.79 33.38
N SER A 121 33.72 2.72 32.86
CA SER A 121 34.25 1.99 31.70
C SER A 121 34.12 2.78 30.41
N LEU A 122 35.14 2.71 29.56
CA LEU A 122 35.16 3.32 28.24
C LEU A 122 34.89 2.26 27.17
N ASN A 123 33.94 2.58 26.28
CA ASN A 123 33.62 1.81 25.09
C ASN A 123 33.98 2.64 23.85
N LEU A 124 34.89 2.12 23.04
CA LEU A 124 35.22 2.63 21.72
C LEU A 124 34.50 1.78 20.67
N SER A 125 33.82 2.42 19.73
CA SER A 125 33.23 1.75 18.58
C SER A 125 33.76 2.32 17.27
N ASN A 126 33.92 1.47 16.27
CA ASN A 126 34.40 1.86 14.97
C ASN A 126 33.68 1.02 13.91
N LEU A 127 32.77 1.66 13.18
CA LEU A 127 31.91 1.02 12.18
C LEU A 127 32.30 1.50 10.79
N TRP A 128 32.73 0.60 9.92
CA TRP A 128 33.01 0.87 8.52
C TRP A 128 31.94 0.23 7.67
N THR A 129 31.32 1.01 6.80
CA THR A 129 30.30 0.55 5.87
C THR A 129 30.78 0.81 4.45
N ARG A 130 30.55 -0.13 3.55
CA ARG A 130 30.85 0.01 2.13
C ARG A 130 29.74 -0.58 1.28
N GLN A 131 29.27 0.19 0.31
CA GLN A 131 28.45 -0.30 -0.77
C GLN A 131 29.34 -1.08 -1.75
N LEU A 132 29.11 -2.40 -1.86
CA LEU A 132 29.88 -3.31 -2.71
C LEU A 132 29.28 -3.39 -4.13
N SER A 133 27.97 -3.21 -4.24
CA SER A 133 27.24 -3.10 -5.52
C SER A 133 25.95 -2.28 -5.31
N GLU A 134 25.18 -2.04 -6.37
CA GLU A 134 23.87 -1.38 -6.27
C GLU A 134 22.90 -2.10 -5.31
N THR A 135 23.08 -3.41 -5.12
CA THR A 135 22.18 -4.24 -4.30
C THR A 135 22.83 -4.79 -3.04
N ALA A 136 24.14 -4.62 -2.85
CA ALA A 136 24.87 -5.21 -1.72
C ALA A 136 25.73 -4.19 -0.97
N SER A 137 25.67 -4.25 0.35
CA SER A 137 26.51 -3.50 1.27
C SER A 137 27.21 -4.46 2.24
N GLY A 138 28.43 -4.12 2.62
CA GLY A 138 29.18 -4.76 3.69
C GLY A 138 29.41 -3.77 4.82
N HIS A 139 29.56 -4.30 6.03
CA HIS A 139 30.00 -3.52 7.18
C HIS A 139 30.94 -4.32 8.07
N ILE A 140 31.86 -3.62 8.72
CA ILE A 140 32.75 -4.14 9.74
C ILE A 140 32.61 -3.23 10.93
N GLU A 141 32.25 -3.77 12.08
CA GLU A 141 32.15 -3.05 13.35
C GLU A 141 33.17 -3.61 14.33
N LEU A 142 33.96 -2.72 14.91
CA LEU A 142 34.92 -3.01 15.96
C LEU A 142 34.45 -2.31 17.23
N THR A 143 34.16 -3.06 18.27
CA THR A 143 33.81 -2.53 19.59
C THR A 143 34.93 -2.92 20.57
N LEU A 144 35.61 -1.94 21.16
CA LEU A 144 36.61 -2.10 22.21
C LEU A 144 36.03 -1.62 23.53
N GLY A 145 36.13 -2.44 24.56
CA GLY A 145 35.61 -2.13 25.89
C GLY A 145 35.69 -3.35 26.80
N PRO A 146 34.90 -3.42 27.89
CA PRO A 146 34.86 -4.57 28.80
C PRO A 146 34.54 -5.89 28.08
N HIS A 147 33.70 -5.81 27.04
CA HIS A 147 33.44 -6.90 26.10
C HIS A 147 33.79 -6.44 24.69
N SER A 148 35.01 -6.70 24.28
CA SER A 148 35.47 -6.34 22.95
C SER A 148 34.95 -7.34 21.90
N SER A 149 34.51 -6.85 20.75
CA SER A 149 34.03 -7.69 19.65
C SER A 149 34.28 -7.10 18.27
N VAL A 150 34.51 -7.97 17.30
CA VAL A 150 34.56 -7.67 15.87
C VAL A 150 33.34 -8.30 15.20
N THR A 151 32.54 -7.49 14.54
CA THR A 151 31.39 -7.92 13.74
C THR A 151 31.67 -7.66 12.28
N VAL A 152 31.52 -8.68 11.44
CA VAL A 152 31.63 -8.57 9.98
C VAL A 152 30.30 -8.99 9.39
N GLY A 153 29.66 -8.08 8.65
CA GLY A 153 28.34 -8.30 8.08
C GLY A 153 28.27 -7.93 6.61
N TRP A 154 27.39 -8.62 5.91
CA TRP A 154 27.01 -8.34 4.53
C TRP A 154 25.50 -8.37 4.42
N GLN A 155 24.95 -7.47 3.62
CA GLN A 155 23.54 -7.40 3.29
C GLN A 155 23.37 -7.22 1.79
N LYS A 156 22.55 -8.05 1.18
CA LYS A 156 22.08 -7.92 -0.20
C LYS A 156 20.56 -7.75 -0.23
N LYS A 157 20.09 -6.70 -0.88
CA LYS A 157 18.66 -6.37 -0.97
C LYS A 157 18.26 -6.13 -2.43
N GLU A 158 17.46 -7.04 -2.94
CA GLU A 158 16.83 -6.97 -4.26
C GLU A 158 15.33 -6.68 -4.11
N ARG A 159 14.62 -6.48 -5.24
CA ARG A 159 13.18 -6.16 -5.24
C ARG A 159 12.32 -7.22 -4.54
N ARG A 160 12.65 -8.51 -4.74
CA ARG A 160 11.92 -9.66 -4.17
C ARG A 160 12.68 -10.41 -3.08
N ARG A 161 14.00 -10.35 -3.05
CA ARG A 161 14.84 -11.15 -2.14
C ARG A 161 15.70 -10.24 -1.29
N SER A 162 15.91 -10.59 -0.03
CA SER A 162 16.97 -9.99 0.77
C SER A 162 17.71 -11.07 1.53
N ALA A 163 19.02 -11.05 1.46
CA ALA A 163 19.90 -11.91 2.24
C ALA A 163 20.80 -11.02 3.09
N SER A 164 21.07 -11.39 4.33
CA SER A 164 22.14 -10.81 5.11
C SER A 164 22.81 -11.88 5.95
N GLY A 165 24.13 -11.78 6.07
CA GLY A 165 24.94 -12.62 6.93
C GLY A 165 25.77 -11.73 7.84
N GLU A 166 25.91 -12.12 9.10
CA GLU A 166 26.68 -11.39 10.09
C GLU A 166 27.46 -12.40 10.93
N VAL A 167 28.73 -12.10 11.18
CA VAL A 167 29.62 -12.93 11.99
C VAL A 167 30.24 -12.02 13.04
N LYS A 168 29.97 -12.32 14.31
CA LYS A 168 30.44 -11.59 15.48
C LYS A 168 31.40 -12.45 16.28
N PHE A 169 32.63 -11.98 16.42
CA PHE A 169 33.69 -12.55 17.25
C PHE A 169 33.92 -11.64 18.45
N GLY A 170 33.48 -12.06 19.62
CA GLY A 170 33.75 -11.41 20.90
C GLY A 170 34.88 -12.09 21.67
N THR A 171 35.39 -11.43 22.71
CA THR A 171 36.42 -11.99 23.60
C THR A 171 36.01 -13.27 24.34
N GLY A 172 34.72 -13.61 24.36
CA GLY A 172 34.20 -14.85 24.96
C GLY A 172 32.94 -15.40 24.30
N SER A 173 32.55 -14.88 23.15
CA SER A 173 31.38 -15.36 22.41
C SER A 173 31.63 -15.32 20.92
N PHE A 174 31.08 -16.30 20.22
CA PHE A 174 31.01 -16.31 18.78
C PHE A 174 29.55 -16.38 18.39
N GLU A 175 29.10 -15.54 17.47
CA GLU A 175 27.73 -15.57 16.96
C GLU A 175 27.74 -15.31 15.45
N THR A 176 27.22 -16.26 14.69
CA THR A 176 26.96 -16.16 13.27
C THR A 176 25.47 -16.14 13.05
N SER A 177 24.98 -15.16 12.29
CA SER A 177 23.58 -15.08 11.91
C SER A 177 23.41 -14.96 10.40
N VAL A 178 22.41 -15.65 9.87
CA VAL A 178 22.03 -15.61 8.46
C VAL A 178 20.55 -15.32 8.39
N HIS A 179 20.17 -14.28 7.66
CA HIS A 179 18.80 -13.84 7.49
C HIS A 179 18.46 -13.86 6.00
N TYR A 180 17.46 -14.64 5.60
CA TYR A 180 16.96 -14.68 4.24
C TYR A 180 15.47 -14.35 4.23
N THR A 181 15.09 -13.30 3.50
CA THR A 181 13.69 -12.94 3.30
C THR A 181 13.31 -12.96 1.83
N HIS A 182 12.13 -13.51 1.54
CA HIS A 182 11.60 -13.67 0.20
C HIS A 182 10.19 -13.09 0.12
N ARG A 183 9.99 -12.08 -0.73
CA ARG A 183 8.69 -11.48 -1.01
C ARG A 183 8.00 -12.25 -2.14
N PHE A 184 7.02 -13.07 -1.77
CA PHE A 184 6.20 -13.81 -2.73
C PHE A 184 5.21 -12.90 -3.46
N SER A 185 4.74 -11.84 -2.82
CA SER A 185 3.84 -10.83 -3.39
C SER A 185 4.08 -9.46 -2.72
N PRO A 186 3.60 -8.34 -3.29
CA PRO A 186 3.62 -7.05 -2.60
C PRO A 186 3.00 -7.08 -1.20
N LYS A 187 2.13 -8.06 -0.91
CA LYS A 187 1.49 -8.24 0.40
C LYS A 187 2.08 -9.38 1.25
N SER A 188 2.81 -10.35 0.70
CA SER A 188 3.30 -11.53 1.44
C SER A 188 4.81 -11.67 1.43
N LEU A 189 5.36 -12.07 2.56
CA LEU A 189 6.80 -12.18 2.82
C LEU A 189 7.07 -13.48 3.58
N GLY A 190 8.09 -14.23 3.19
CA GLY A 190 8.67 -15.33 3.96
C GLY A 190 10.01 -14.90 4.54
N CYS A 191 10.34 -15.43 5.71
CA CYS A 191 11.59 -15.14 6.42
C CYS A 191 12.14 -16.43 7.02
N ILE A 192 13.43 -16.66 6.81
CA ILE A 192 14.21 -17.72 7.44
C ILE A 192 15.42 -17.06 8.07
N VAL A 193 15.65 -17.33 9.35
CA VAL A 193 16.80 -16.81 10.09
C VAL A 193 17.48 -17.99 10.78
N GLY A 194 18.78 -18.12 10.62
CA GLY A 194 19.61 -19.03 11.41
C GLY A 194 20.53 -18.21 12.29
N ARG A 195 20.62 -18.54 13.58
CA ARG A 195 21.65 -18.03 14.49
C ARG A 195 22.41 -19.22 15.07
N VAL A 196 23.73 -19.17 14.96
CA VAL A 196 24.65 -20.18 15.46
C VAL A 196 25.74 -19.47 16.23
N GLY A 197 25.85 -19.76 17.52
CA GLY A 197 26.85 -19.15 18.39
C GLY A 197 27.25 -20.08 19.51
N SER A 198 28.24 -19.66 20.29
CA SER A 198 28.83 -20.44 21.38
C SER A 198 27.78 -20.89 22.43
N SER A 199 26.71 -20.11 22.61
CA SER A 199 25.62 -20.41 23.56
C SER A 199 24.22 -20.32 22.95
N SER A 200 24.10 -20.19 21.62
CA SER A 200 22.82 -20.01 20.94
C SER A 200 22.80 -20.78 19.62
N LEU A 201 21.92 -21.77 19.48
CA LEU A 201 21.59 -22.37 18.20
C LEU A 201 20.09 -22.22 18.02
N GLU A 202 19.68 -21.39 17.07
CA GLU A 202 18.29 -21.04 16.82
C GLU A 202 18.02 -20.98 15.32
N VAL A 203 16.88 -21.54 14.92
CA VAL A 203 16.33 -21.42 13.58
C VAL A 203 14.96 -20.78 13.69
N GLU A 204 14.78 -19.60 13.09
CA GLU A 204 13.50 -18.93 12.97
C GLU A 204 12.96 -19.13 11.54
N VAL A 205 11.75 -19.67 11.42
CA VAL A 205 11.05 -19.81 10.13
C VAL A 205 9.70 -19.13 10.25
N GLY A 206 9.34 -18.28 9.30
CA GLY A 206 8.00 -17.73 9.31
C GLY A 206 7.61 -16.86 8.14
N GLY A 207 6.45 -16.24 8.31
CA GLY A 207 5.76 -15.53 7.26
C GLY A 207 5.16 -14.23 7.76
N GLY A 208 5.17 -13.23 6.90
CA GLY A 208 4.56 -11.93 7.11
C GLY A 208 3.54 -11.60 6.04
N ARG A 209 2.51 -10.86 6.43
CA ARG A 209 1.54 -10.28 5.51
C ARG A 209 1.26 -8.82 5.84
N LYS A 210 1.27 -7.97 4.81
CA LYS A 210 0.76 -6.60 4.90
C LYS A 210 -0.77 -6.66 4.92
N LEU A 211 -1.36 -6.21 6.02
CA LEU A 211 -2.81 -6.13 6.20
C LEU A 211 -3.37 -4.84 5.59
N SER A 212 -2.64 -3.73 5.75
CA SER A 212 -3.02 -2.38 5.29
C SER A 212 -1.79 -1.62 4.79
N LYS A 213 -1.98 -0.39 4.29
CA LYS A 213 -0.89 0.53 3.92
C LYS A 213 0.07 0.79 5.08
N PHE A 214 -0.44 0.79 6.32
CA PHE A 214 0.30 1.12 7.54
C PHE A 214 0.45 -0.03 8.53
N SER A 215 -0.09 -1.22 8.22
CA SER A 215 -0.10 -2.36 9.14
C SER A 215 0.42 -3.64 8.51
N SER A 216 1.40 -4.27 9.15
CA SER A 216 1.95 -5.57 8.75
C SER A 216 2.02 -6.50 9.94
N VAL A 217 1.67 -7.77 9.73
CA VAL A 217 1.78 -8.82 10.75
C VAL A 217 2.81 -9.84 10.30
N ARG A 218 3.61 -10.36 11.21
CA ARG A 218 4.51 -11.49 11.01
C ARG A 218 4.33 -12.51 12.11
N TRP A 219 4.45 -13.76 11.72
CA TRP A 219 4.50 -14.90 12.62
C TRP A 219 5.78 -15.67 12.30
N LEU A 220 6.58 -15.88 13.33
CA LEU A 220 7.85 -16.60 13.28
C LEU A 220 7.80 -17.75 14.27
N TYR A 221 8.22 -18.92 13.81
CA TYR A 221 8.39 -20.13 14.59
C TYR A 221 9.88 -20.29 14.88
N ILE A 222 10.27 -20.31 16.15
CA ILE A 222 11.66 -20.35 16.59
C ILE A 222 11.90 -21.70 17.26
N ILE A 223 12.91 -22.42 16.77
CA ILE A 223 13.40 -23.66 17.35
C ILE A 223 14.85 -23.41 17.75
N GLY A 224 15.19 -23.61 19.02
CA GLY A 224 16.57 -23.51 19.44
C GLY A 224 16.88 -24.20 20.75
N ILE A 225 18.11 -24.08 21.22
CA ILE A 225 18.57 -24.74 22.48
C ILE A 225 17.72 -24.30 23.68
N GLN A 226 17.20 -23.06 23.66
CA GLN A 226 16.31 -22.54 24.71
C GLN A 226 14.86 -23.05 24.61
N GLY A 227 14.57 -23.89 23.62
CA GLY A 227 13.28 -24.52 23.39
C GLY A 227 12.56 -24.03 22.13
N ILE A 228 11.24 -24.15 22.15
CA ILE A 228 10.37 -23.82 21.03
C ILE A 228 9.51 -22.62 21.39
N SER A 229 9.48 -21.60 20.52
CA SER A 229 8.68 -20.39 20.75
C SER A 229 7.99 -19.88 19.49
N TRP A 230 6.87 -19.18 19.70
CA TRP A 230 6.21 -18.38 18.66
C TRP A 230 6.52 -16.92 18.86
N LYS A 231 6.90 -16.21 17.81
CA LYS A 231 7.13 -14.77 17.84
C LYS A 231 6.17 -14.08 16.88
N PHE A 232 5.25 -13.31 17.46
CA PHE A 232 4.31 -12.49 16.72
C PHE A 232 4.82 -11.06 16.64
N GLU A 233 4.94 -10.51 15.43
CA GLU A 233 5.33 -9.12 15.22
C GLU A 233 4.21 -8.35 14.52
N LEU A 234 3.71 -7.29 15.15
CA LEU A 234 2.77 -6.34 14.58
C LEU A 234 3.48 -5.01 14.35
N TYR A 235 3.53 -4.57 13.11
CA TYR A 235 4.00 -3.25 12.71
C TYR A 235 2.78 -2.37 12.43
N ARG A 236 2.62 -1.25 13.12
CA ARG A 236 1.54 -0.29 12.88
C ARG A 236 2.03 1.14 13.10
N GLY A 237 1.98 1.98 12.05
CA GLY A 237 2.16 3.44 12.18
C GLY A 237 3.43 3.88 12.93
N GLY A 238 4.58 3.25 12.65
CA GLY A 238 5.86 3.55 13.32
C GLY A 238 6.11 2.75 14.60
N GLN A 239 5.11 2.04 15.11
CA GLN A 239 5.22 1.18 16.30
C GLN A 239 5.38 -0.30 15.93
N LYS A 240 6.26 -1.02 16.65
CA LYS A 240 6.50 -2.45 16.52
C LYS A 240 6.16 -3.18 17.82
N LEU A 241 5.10 -3.97 17.82
CA LEU A 241 4.76 -4.86 18.94
C LEU A 241 5.29 -6.27 18.66
N ILE A 242 6.10 -6.82 19.56
CA ILE A 242 6.70 -8.15 19.49
C ILE A 242 6.22 -8.95 20.69
N ILE A 243 5.60 -10.09 20.46
CA ILE A 243 5.11 -10.98 21.51
C ILE A 243 5.74 -12.36 21.27
N PRO A 244 6.89 -12.66 21.88
CA PRO A 244 7.43 -14.01 21.93
C PRO A 244 6.73 -14.82 23.02
N ILE A 245 6.21 -15.98 22.65
CA ILE A 245 5.54 -16.95 23.51
C ILE A 245 6.42 -18.20 23.54
N LEU A 246 7.07 -18.45 24.67
CA LEU A 246 7.77 -19.70 24.92
C LEU A 246 6.74 -20.82 25.15
N LEU A 247 6.76 -21.84 24.29
CA LEU A 247 5.83 -22.98 24.37
C LEU A 247 6.38 -24.08 25.25
N THR A 248 7.63 -24.48 25.02
CA THR A 248 8.32 -25.51 25.78
C THR A 248 9.81 -25.21 25.84
N ARG A 249 10.47 -25.61 26.93
CA ARG A 249 11.93 -25.57 27.07
C ARG A 249 12.60 -26.81 26.49
N ASN A 250 11.85 -27.90 26.34
CA ASN A 250 12.38 -29.17 25.89
C ASN A 250 12.17 -29.32 24.39
N LEU A 251 13.26 -29.64 23.68
CA LEU A 251 13.24 -29.97 22.25
C LEU A 251 12.71 -31.39 22.05
N ASN A 252 11.38 -31.54 22.09
CA ASN A 252 10.72 -32.79 21.73
C ASN A 252 10.16 -32.67 20.30
N PRO A 253 10.55 -33.55 19.36
CA PRO A 253 10.07 -33.53 17.98
C PRO A 253 8.54 -33.51 17.85
N MET A 254 7.82 -34.25 18.71
CA MET A 254 6.36 -34.30 18.69
C MET A 254 5.74 -32.92 18.99
N PHE A 255 6.27 -32.22 19.99
CA PHE A 255 5.85 -30.87 20.32
C PHE A 255 6.27 -29.86 19.25
N ALA A 256 7.44 -30.05 18.62
CA ALA A 256 7.89 -29.20 17.53
C ALA A 256 6.94 -29.27 16.32
N THR A 257 6.61 -30.48 15.88
CA THR A 257 5.65 -30.70 14.79
C THR A 257 4.27 -30.16 15.15
N GLY A 258 3.77 -30.43 16.36
CA GLY A 258 2.50 -29.89 16.83
C GLY A 258 2.47 -28.36 16.85
N ALA A 259 3.52 -27.71 17.35
CA ALA A 259 3.64 -26.26 17.42
C ALA A 259 3.72 -25.58 16.03
N PHE A 260 4.10 -26.32 14.99
CA PHE A 260 4.07 -25.84 13.61
C PHE A 260 2.73 -26.10 12.92
N VAL A 261 2.20 -27.33 13.05
CA VAL A 261 1.00 -27.78 12.32
C VAL A 261 -0.27 -27.13 12.87
N VAL A 262 -0.41 -26.97 14.19
CA VAL A 262 -1.65 -26.48 14.81
C VAL A 262 -1.99 -25.03 14.38
N PRO A 263 -1.07 -24.04 14.42
CA PRO A 263 -1.39 -22.70 13.93
C PRO A 263 -1.66 -22.65 12.43
N ALA A 264 -0.96 -23.48 11.65
CA ALA A 264 -1.13 -23.54 10.20
C ALA A 264 -2.50 -24.11 9.80
N SER A 265 -2.92 -25.21 10.46
CA SER A 265 -4.23 -25.82 10.24
C SER A 265 -5.35 -24.89 10.71
N LEU A 266 -5.21 -24.28 11.89
CA LEU A 266 -6.17 -23.29 12.40
C LEU A 266 -6.32 -22.10 11.44
N TYR A 267 -5.21 -21.58 10.91
CA TYR A 267 -5.24 -20.51 9.91
C TYR A 267 -5.99 -20.95 8.64
N PHE A 268 -5.73 -22.16 8.14
CA PHE A 268 -6.39 -22.68 6.94
C PHE A 268 -7.90 -22.82 7.15
N VAL A 269 -8.31 -23.40 8.27
CA VAL A 269 -9.72 -23.56 8.65
C VAL A 269 -10.40 -22.20 8.78
N LEU A 270 -9.81 -21.28 9.55
CA LEU A 270 -10.36 -19.93 9.75
C LEU A 270 -10.47 -19.17 8.42
N LYS A 271 -9.45 -19.28 7.56
CA LYS A 271 -9.43 -18.64 6.25
C LYS A 271 -10.53 -19.18 5.33
N LYS A 272 -10.70 -20.50 5.28
CA LYS A 272 -11.64 -21.16 4.34
C LYS A 272 -13.08 -21.02 4.81
N LEU A 273 -13.35 -21.20 6.11
CA LEU A 273 -14.71 -21.24 6.66
C LEU A 273 -15.27 -19.88 7.08
N PHE A 274 -14.43 -18.95 7.55
CA PHE A 274 -14.92 -17.66 8.07
C PHE A 274 -14.50 -16.48 7.21
N ILE A 275 -13.20 -16.35 6.93
CA ILE A 275 -12.67 -15.14 6.27
C ILE A 275 -13.12 -15.06 4.81
N LYS A 276 -12.91 -16.11 4.01
CA LYS A 276 -13.27 -16.11 2.58
C LYS A 276 -14.77 -15.83 2.35
N PRO A 277 -15.73 -16.52 3.01
CA PRO A 277 -17.13 -16.23 2.78
C PRO A 277 -17.54 -14.83 3.25
N TYR A 278 -16.98 -14.31 4.35
CA TYR A 278 -17.24 -12.94 4.79
C TYR A 278 -16.84 -11.90 3.73
N TYR A 279 -15.63 -12.00 3.18
CA TYR A 279 -15.18 -11.07 2.13
C TYR A 279 -15.97 -11.23 0.83
N LEU A 280 -16.36 -12.45 0.45
CA LEU A 280 -17.20 -12.66 -0.72
C LEU A 280 -18.59 -12.03 -0.53
N ARG A 281 -19.23 -12.22 0.63
CA ARG A 281 -20.51 -11.58 0.95
C ARG A 281 -20.41 -10.06 0.94
N ARG A 282 -19.37 -9.50 1.57
CA ARG A 282 -19.14 -8.05 1.61
C ARG A 282 -18.85 -7.45 0.23
N ASN A 283 -18.09 -8.15 -0.61
CA ASN A 283 -17.82 -7.68 -1.98
C ASN A 283 -19.07 -7.76 -2.85
N LYS A 284 -19.90 -8.80 -2.69
CA LYS A 284 -21.20 -8.90 -3.36
C LYS A 284 -22.14 -7.76 -2.93
N GLN A 285 -22.25 -7.48 -1.64
CA GLN A 285 -23.05 -6.36 -1.13
C GLN A 285 -22.57 -5.02 -1.69
N LYS A 286 -21.26 -4.78 -1.71
CA LYS A 286 -20.72 -3.56 -2.31
C LYS A 286 -21.00 -3.45 -3.81
N ALA A 287 -20.88 -4.55 -4.54
CA ALA A 287 -21.21 -4.57 -5.97
C ALA A 287 -22.70 -4.25 -6.18
N LEU A 288 -23.60 -4.84 -5.38
CA LEU A 288 -25.03 -4.54 -5.42
C LEU A 288 -25.32 -3.07 -5.04
N GLU A 289 -24.69 -2.53 -4.00
CA GLU A 289 -24.84 -1.11 -3.63
C GLU A 289 -24.33 -0.16 -4.73
N GLU A 290 -23.26 -0.53 -5.43
CA GLU A 290 -22.72 0.22 -6.57
C GLU A 290 -23.67 0.14 -7.78
N GLU A 291 -24.24 -1.02 -8.06
CA GLU A 291 -25.25 -1.23 -9.09
C GLU A 291 -26.54 -0.46 -8.80
N GLU A 292 -27.05 -0.50 -7.56
CA GLU A 292 -28.24 0.23 -7.12
C GLU A 292 -28.04 1.75 -7.27
N LYS A 293 -26.92 2.28 -6.79
CA LYS A 293 -26.57 3.71 -6.93
C LYS A 293 -26.45 4.12 -8.38
N THR A 294 -25.80 3.30 -9.21
CA THR A 294 -25.67 3.56 -10.65
C THR A 294 -27.04 3.55 -11.32
N SER A 295 -27.90 2.59 -10.99
CA SER A 295 -29.25 2.47 -11.56
C SER A 295 -30.15 3.65 -11.20
N ALA A 296 -30.06 4.16 -9.96
CA ALA A 296 -30.81 5.32 -9.51
C ALA A 296 -30.37 6.59 -10.27
N GLN A 297 -29.06 6.81 -10.40
CA GLN A 297 -28.49 7.93 -11.17
C GLN A 297 -28.90 7.89 -12.64
N VAL A 298 -28.88 6.70 -13.27
CA VAL A 298 -29.30 6.54 -14.67
C VAL A 298 -30.78 6.85 -14.86
N LYS A 299 -31.65 6.42 -13.93
CA LYS A 299 -33.10 6.72 -13.99
C LYS A 299 -33.38 8.21 -13.86
N GLU A 300 -32.72 8.90 -12.93
CA GLU A 300 -32.84 10.36 -12.77
C GLU A 300 -32.35 11.11 -14.00
N ALA A 301 -31.18 10.73 -14.53
CA ALA A 301 -30.62 11.33 -15.74
C ALA A 301 -31.51 11.09 -16.97
N ARG A 302 -32.11 9.90 -17.11
CA ARG A 302 -33.05 9.58 -18.19
C ARG A 302 -34.31 10.43 -18.09
N ALA A 303 -34.90 10.55 -16.89
CA ALA A 303 -36.07 11.40 -16.68
C ALA A 303 -35.77 12.88 -16.95
N ALA A 304 -34.56 13.36 -16.62
CA ALA A 304 -34.13 14.72 -16.95
C ALA A 304 -33.97 14.92 -18.47
N ALA A 305 -33.37 13.94 -19.17
CA ALA A 305 -33.25 13.95 -20.62
C ALA A 305 -34.62 13.95 -21.31
N GLU A 306 -35.55 13.08 -20.90
CA GLU A 306 -36.92 13.04 -21.45
C GLU A 306 -37.67 14.35 -21.24
N LYS A 307 -37.55 15.00 -20.07
CA LYS A 307 -38.11 16.33 -19.84
C LYS A 307 -37.50 17.38 -20.79
N ALA A 308 -36.19 17.36 -20.98
CA ALA A 308 -35.51 18.25 -21.92
C ALA A 308 -35.95 18.01 -23.38
N GLN A 309 -36.12 16.74 -23.78
CA GLN A 309 -36.62 16.37 -25.11
C GLN A 309 -38.04 16.90 -25.34
N LYS A 310 -38.93 16.78 -24.34
CA LYS A 310 -40.29 17.36 -24.42
C LYS A 310 -40.27 18.88 -24.61
N LEU A 311 -39.37 19.59 -23.91
CA LEU A 311 -39.22 21.04 -24.08
C LEU A 311 -38.67 21.42 -25.46
N GLN A 312 -37.79 20.60 -26.03
CA GLN A 312 -37.20 20.83 -27.35
C GLN A 312 -38.14 20.44 -28.50
N GLN A 313 -39.14 19.59 -28.27
CA GLN A 313 -39.96 18.96 -29.30
C GLN A 313 -40.61 19.95 -30.26
N THR A 314 -41.20 21.05 -29.75
CA THR A 314 -41.86 22.07 -30.58
C THR A 314 -40.87 22.76 -31.52
N VAL A 315 -39.71 23.16 -31.01
CA VAL A 315 -38.68 23.85 -31.80
C VAL A 315 -38.00 22.88 -32.77
N ALA A 316 -37.72 21.65 -32.34
CA ALA A 316 -37.15 20.60 -33.17
C ALA A 316 -38.07 20.28 -34.36
N ASN A 317 -39.38 20.13 -34.13
CA ASN A 317 -40.35 19.89 -35.19
C ASN A 317 -40.45 21.07 -36.17
N ARG A 318 -40.43 22.31 -35.67
CA ARG A 318 -40.43 23.50 -36.53
C ARG A 318 -39.18 23.55 -37.41
N LYS A 319 -38.00 23.33 -36.82
CA LYS A 319 -36.72 23.28 -37.56
C LYS A 319 -36.72 22.15 -38.58
N ARG A 320 -37.14 20.96 -38.18
CA ARG A 320 -37.23 19.79 -39.05
C ARG A 320 -38.11 20.05 -40.27
N ASN A 321 -39.30 20.61 -40.08
CA ASN A 321 -40.22 20.89 -41.19
C ASN A 321 -39.64 21.95 -42.15
N LYS A 322 -39.04 23.02 -41.62
CA LYS A 322 -38.35 24.04 -42.43
C LYS A 322 -37.20 23.44 -43.26
N GLN A 323 -36.40 22.56 -42.67
CA GLN A 323 -35.33 21.86 -43.38
C GLN A 323 -35.89 20.87 -44.42
N LEU A 324 -37.00 20.21 -44.14
CA LEU A 324 -37.66 19.31 -45.08
C LEU A 324 -38.15 20.06 -46.34
N GLU A 325 -38.77 21.24 -46.17
CA GLU A 325 -39.22 22.09 -47.28
C GLU A 325 -38.07 22.63 -48.14
N THR A 326 -36.93 22.92 -47.51
CA THR A 326 -35.73 23.44 -48.19
C THR A 326 -34.78 22.35 -48.70
N GLY A 327 -35.13 21.07 -48.53
CA GLY A 327 -34.27 19.95 -48.89
C GLY A 327 -32.97 19.84 -48.07
N GLY A 328 -32.94 20.47 -46.90
CA GLY A 328 -31.82 20.49 -45.97
C GLY A 328 -31.69 19.21 -45.12
N LEU A 329 -30.92 19.30 -44.03
CA LEU A 329 -30.60 18.16 -43.18
C LEU A 329 -31.78 17.81 -42.25
N VAL A 330 -32.26 16.57 -42.32
CA VAL A 330 -33.30 16.02 -41.45
C VAL A 330 -32.83 14.72 -40.82
N ILE A 331 -32.86 14.64 -39.50
CA ILE A 331 -32.43 13.43 -38.77
C ILE A 331 -33.64 12.53 -38.57
N MET A 332 -33.57 11.33 -39.14
CA MET A 332 -34.66 10.35 -39.14
C MET A 332 -34.66 9.50 -37.88
N ARG A 333 -33.48 9.04 -37.47
CA ARG A 333 -33.31 8.20 -36.28
C ARG A 333 -31.92 8.41 -35.70
N ALA A 334 -31.84 8.58 -34.39
CA ALA A 334 -30.56 8.64 -33.70
C ALA A 334 -30.61 7.93 -32.34
N LEU A 335 -29.63 7.06 -32.12
CA LEU A 335 -29.56 6.21 -30.94
C LEU A 335 -28.21 6.38 -30.26
N TYR A 336 -28.21 6.61 -28.95
CA TYR A 336 -27.01 6.77 -28.14
C TYR A 336 -26.99 5.77 -26.99
N GLY A 337 -25.91 5.01 -26.84
CA GLY A 337 -25.82 4.02 -25.77
C GLY A 337 -24.70 3.02 -25.93
N ASN A 338 -24.89 1.81 -25.40
CA ASN A 338 -23.89 0.75 -25.38
C ASN A 338 -23.38 0.41 -26.80
N GLN A 339 -22.06 0.52 -26.98
CA GLN A 339 -21.39 0.27 -28.26
C GLN A 339 -21.71 -1.10 -28.88
N ARG A 340 -21.89 -2.15 -28.07
CA ARG A 340 -22.21 -3.50 -28.60
C ARG A 340 -23.60 -3.55 -29.24
N ILE A 341 -24.58 -2.94 -28.59
CA ILE A 341 -25.96 -2.88 -29.07
C ILE A 341 -26.03 -1.99 -30.32
N VAL A 342 -25.34 -0.84 -30.27
CA VAL A 342 -25.30 0.10 -31.40
C VAL A 342 -24.57 -0.49 -32.61
N ASN A 343 -23.54 -1.31 -32.42
CA ASN A 343 -22.85 -1.99 -33.53
C ASN A 343 -23.64 -3.17 -34.11
N ASN A 344 -24.49 -3.85 -33.35
CA ASN A 344 -25.35 -4.90 -33.90
C ASN A 344 -26.32 -4.36 -34.99
N LEU A 345 -26.64 -3.05 -34.96
CA LEU A 345 -27.38 -2.37 -36.04
C LEU A 345 -26.59 -2.31 -37.38
N LYS A 346 -25.27 -2.55 -37.37
CA LYS A 346 -24.47 -2.70 -38.60
C LYS A 346 -24.74 -4.04 -39.31
N SER A 347 -25.10 -5.09 -38.55
CA SER A 347 -25.18 -6.47 -39.05
C SER A 347 -26.60 -6.98 -39.35
N SER A 348 -27.65 -6.38 -38.78
CA SER A 348 -29.04 -6.84 -38.97
C SER A 348 -30.00 -5.67 -39.18
N SER A 349 -30.68 -5.65 -40.32
CA SER A 349 -31.59 -4.58 -40.77
C SER A 349 -32.95 -4.54 -40.06
N GLU A 350 -33.32 -5.55 -39.26
CA GLU A 350 -34.68 -5.69 -38.73
C GLU A 350 -34.72 -6.25 -37.30
N THR A 351 -34.09 -5.57 -36.35
CA THR A 351 -34.40 -5.79 -34.92
C THR A 351 -34.96 -4.50 -34.34
N SER A 352 -36.25 -4.52 -34.03
CA SER A 352 -36.97 -3.48 -33.31
C SER A 352 -36.41 -3.36 -31.88
N PHE A 353 -35.37 -2.56 -31.70
CA PHE A 353 -34.87 -2.16 -30.38
C PHE A 353 -35.72 -1.04 -29.79
N GLU A 354 -37.04 -1.21 -29.78
CA GLU A 354 -37.85 -0.51 -28.78
C GLU A 354 -37.55 -1.20 -27.45
N SER A 355 -36.92 -0.46 -26.52
CA SER A 355 -36.84 -0.75 -25.07
C SER A 355 -35.69 -1.60 -24.49
N THR A 356 -34.48 -1.61 -25.05
CA THR A 356 -33.32 -1.94 -24.19
C THR A 356 -32.97 -0.73 -23.30
N SER A 357 -32.97 -0.91 -21.98
CA SER A 357 -32.63 0.16 -21.01
C SER A 357 -31.24 0.79 -21.19
N GLU A 358 -30.38 0.19 -22.01
CA GLU A 358 -28.99 0.61 -22.27
C GLU A 358 -28.82 1.55 -23.47
N VAL A 359 -29.91 1.95 -24.13
CA VAL A 359 -29.90 2.90 -25.27
C VAL A 359 -30.98 3.97 -25.07
N ILE A 360 -30.68 5.20 -25.46
CA ILE A 360 -31.61 6.33 -25.49
C ILE A 360 -31.78 6.84 -26.92
N ASP A 361 -33.02 7.13 -27.30
CA ASP A 361 -33.34 7.83 -28.54
C ASP A 361 -33.03 9.32 -28.38
N VAL A 362 -32.18 9.84 -29.26
CA VAL A 362 -31.71 11.24 -29.27
C VAL A 362 -32.04 11.95 -30.58
N THR A 363 -33.05 11.45 -31.31
CA THR A 363 -33.52 12.02 -32.59
C THR A 363 -34.03 13.45 -32.42
N ILE A 364 -34.82 13.72 -31.37
CA ILE A 364 -35.38 15.05 -31.11
C ILE A 364 -34.27 16.07 -30.76
N PRO A 365 -33.37 15.80 -29.78
CA PRO A 365 -32.24 16.66 -29.46
C PRO A 365 -31.34 16.97 -30.65
N LEU A 366 -31.04 15.98 -31.49
CA LEU A 366 -30.19 16.23 -32.65
C LEU A 366 -30.89 17.11 -33.69
N ASN A 367 -32.19 16.89 -33.97
CA ASN A 367 -32.95 17.78 -34.86
C ASN A 367 -33.03 19.22 -34.31
N PHE A 368 -33.07 19.38 -32.98
CA PHE A 368 -33.00 20.71 -32.34
C PHE A 368 -31.65 21.41 -32.58
N LEU A 369 -30.55 20.66 -32.59
CA LEU A 369 -29.18 21.16 -32.77
C LEU A 369 -28.81 21.47 -34.23
N VAL A 370 -29.65 21.14 -35.20
CA VAL A 370 -29.42 21.53 -36.61
C VAL A 370 -29.51 23.05 -36.74
N ASN A 371 -28.50 23.65 -37.38
CA ASN A 371 -28.45 25.08 -37.67
C ASN A 371 -29.37 25.46 -38.85
N ASP A 372 -29.70 26.74 -39.00
CA ASP A 372 -30.55 27.21 -40.11
C ASP A 372 -29.94 26.92 -41.50
N SER A 373 -28.60 26.81 -41.59
CA SER A 373 -27.87 26.42 -42.79
C SER A 373 -27.92 24.91 -43.11
N GLY A 374 -28.63 24.11 -42.33
CA GLY A 374 -28.78 22.66 -42.58
C GLY A 374 -27.54 21.85 -42.23
N GLN A 375 -26.76 22.28 -41.23
CA GLN A 375 -25.58 21.57 -40.73
C GLN A 375 -25.71 21.27 -39.24
N LEU A 376 -25.19 20.12 -38.81
CA LEU A 376 -25.05 19.72 -37.41
C LEU A 376 -23.56 19.48 -37.12
N LYS A 377 -23.04 20.13 -36.07
CA LYS A 377 -21.67 19.95 -35.60
C LYS A 377 -21.66 19.65 -34.10
N LEU A 378 -21.17 18.47 -33.75
CA LEU A 378 -20.81 18.09 -32.38
C LEU A 378 -19.29 18.16 -32.25
N HIS A 379 -18.81 18.94 -31.30
CA HIS A 379 -17.38 19.20 -31.12
C HIS A 379 -16.65 18.01 -30.48
N GLU A 380 -15.40 17.80 -30.89
CA GLU A 380 -14.49 16.83 -30.28
C GLU A 380 -14.27 17.15 -28.78
N GLY A 381 -14.10 16.11 -27.96
CA GLY A 381 -13.79 16.25 -26.53
C GLY A 381 -15.00 16.59 -25.65
N VAL A 382 -16.15 16.94 -26.23
CA VAL A 382 -17.42 17.10 -25.49
C VAL A 382 -18.13 15.76 -25.41
N LYS A 383 -18.30 15.25 -24.19
CA LYS A 383 -19.03 14.01 -23.94
C LYS A 383 -20.48 14.16 -24.43
N LYS A 384 -20.94 13.27 -25.32
CA LYS A 384 -22.30 13.37 -25.91
C LYS A 384 -23.40 13.25 -24.85
N SER A 385 -23.16 12.54 -23.74
CA SER A 385 -24.10 12.51 -22.60
C SER A 385 -24.29 13.86 -21.89
N GLY A 386 -23.41 14.83 -22.12
CA GLY A 386 -23.53 16.19 -21.56
C GLY A 386 -24.39 17.13 -22.40
N ILE A 387 -24.85 16.70 -23.58
CA ILE A 387 -25.71 17.48 -24.45
C ILE A 387 -27.14 17.48 -23.87
N MET A 388 -27.81 18.63 -23.91
CA MET A 388 -29.19 18.73 -23.43
C MET A 388 -30.12 17.77 -24.21
N GLY A 389 -30.83 16.92 -23.48
CA GLY A 389 -31.70 15.88 -24.07
C GLY A 389 -31.00 14.54 -24.31
N PHE A 390 -29.70 14.45 -24.00
CA PHE A 390 -28.95 13.20 -23.89
C PHE A 390 -28.82 12.80 -22.41
N CYS A 391 -28.61 11.51 -22.17
CA CYS A 391 -28.12 10.98 -20.89
C CYS A 391 -27.15 9.84 -21.15
N ASP A 392 -26.39 9.42 -20.13
CA ASP A 392 -25.55 8.22 -20.20
C ASP A 392 -26.39 7.00 -19.74
N PRO A 393 -26.92 6.16 -20.65
CA PRO A 393 -27.76 5.02 -20.28
C PRO A 393 -26.95 3.85 -19.68
N TYR A 394 -25.62 3.86 -19.83
CA TYR A 394 -24.75 2.78 -19.35
C TYR A 394 -23.38 3.32 -18.91
N PRO A 395 -23.29 3.86 -17.67
CA PRO A 395 -22.06 4.41 -17.11
C PRO A 395 -20.94 3.36 -17.01
N GLY A 396 -19.69 3.78 -17.23
CA GLY A 396 -18.51 2.92 -17.09
C GLY A 396 -18.16 2.08 -18.32
N SER A 397 -19.00 2.06 -19.35
CA SER A 397 -18.76 1.35 -20.61
C SER A 397 -18.65 2.30 -21.81
N PRO A 398 -17.97 1.87 -22.89
CA PRO A 398 -17.85 2.67 -24.11
C PRO A 398 -19.21 2.83 -24.79
N LYS A 399 -19.45 4.04 -25.28
CA LYS A 399 -20.70 4.44 -25.91
C LYS A 399 -20.47 4.96 -27.31
N GLU A 400 -21.48 4.76 -28.14
CA GLU A 400 -21.46 5.16 -29.54
C GLU A 400 -22.80 5.82 -29.86
N LEU A 401 -22.75 6.86 -30.70
CA LEU A 401 -23.89 7.54 -31.28
C LEU A 401 -24.07 7.02 -32.70
N TYR A 402 -25.26 6.54 -33.00
CA TYR A 402 -25.71 6.17 -34.34
C TYR A 402 -26.70 7.21 -34.86
N VAL A 403 -26.54 7.65 -36.10
CA VAL A 403 -27.42 8.63 -36.73
C VAL A 403 -27.76 8.21 -38.16
N GLU A 404 -29.05 8.16 -38.47
CA GLU A 404 -29.63 8.07 -39.81
C GLU A 404 -30.23 9.43 -40.18
N TYR A 405 -29.85 10.00 -41.31
CA TYR A 405 -30.33 11.31 -41.74
C TYR A 405 -30.57 11.37 -43.25
N VAL A 406 -31.40 12.33 -43.66
CA VAL A 406 -31.70 12.66 -45.05
C VAL A 406 -31.15 14.04 -45.35
N TYR A 407 -30.50 14.18 -46.51
CA TYR A 407 -30.01 15.46 -47.01
C TYR A 407 -30.16 15.49 -48.53
N ALA A 408 -30.78 16.55 -49.07
CA ALA A 408 -31.08 16.69 -50.50
C ALA A 408 -31.74 15.43 -51.11
N GLY A 409 -32.69 14.83 -50.38
CA GLY A 409 -33.44 13.64 -50.81
C GLY A 409 -32.69 12.30 -50.71
N ASN A 410 -31.41 12.28 -50.30
CA ASN A 410 -30.62 11.05 -50.15
C ASN A 410 -30.48 10.64 -48.68
N GLN A 411 -30.41 9.34 -48.41
CA GLN A 411 -30.23 8.79 -47.06
C GLN A 411 -28.75 8.54 -46.73
N TYR A 412 -28.39 8.77 -45.46
CA TYR A 412 -27.03 8.65 -44.95
C TYR A 412 -27.01 7.98 -43.57
N LYS A 413 -25.92 7.28 -43.24
CA LYS A 413 -25.68 6.61 -41.95
C LYS A 413 -24.30 6.93 -41.41
N VAL A 414 -24.21 7.25 -40.13
CA VAL A 414 -22.93 7.54 -39.46
C VAL A 414 -22.92 7.02 -38.02
N TRP A 415 -21.73 6.63 -37.58
CA TRP A 415 -21.43 6.27 -36.19
C TRP A 415 -20.34 7.19 -35.67
N ALA A 416 -20.48 7.63 -34.42
CA ALA A 416 -19.49 8.46 -33.74
C ALA A 416 -19.32 8.02 -32.29
N GLY A 417 -18.08 7.84 -31.83
CA GLY A 417 -17.75 7.57 -30.43
C GLY A 417 -18.13 8.72 -29.49
N ASP A 418 -18.28 8.46 -28.18
CA ASP A 418 -18.75 9.43 -27.16
C ASP A 418 -18.03 10.79 -27.17
N TYR A 419 -16.74 10.84 -27.53
CA TYR A 419 -15.93 12.07 -27.58
C TYR A 419 -15.55 12.51 -29.00
N GLU A 420 -15.95 11.75 -30.03
CA GLU A 420 -15.58 12.04 -31.41
C GLU A 420 -16.40 13.19 -31.98
N GLU A 421 -15.72 14.02 -32.79
CA GLU A 421 -16.39 15.06 -33.57
C GLU A 421 -17.39 14.42 -34.54
N LEU A 422 -18.57 15.03 -34.66
CA LEU A 422 -19.53 14.65 -35.69
C LEU A 422 -19.97 15.90 -36.46
N GLN A 423 -19.61 15.97 -37.73
CA GLN A 423 -20.10 16.98 -38.67
C GLN A 423 -20.94 16.29 -39.75
N ILE A 424 -22.20 16.69 -39.89
CA ILE A 424 -23.10 16.21 -40.94
C ILE A 424 -23.83 17.40 -41.59
N PRO A 425 -24.12 17.35 -42.90
CA PRO A 425 -23.94 16.23 -43.82
C PRO A 425 -22.50 16.07 -44.36
N GLN A 426 -22.04 14.83 -44.56
CA GLN A 426 -20.81 14.49 -45.30
C GLN A 426 -21.11 13.44 -46.38
N GLY A 427 -20.45 13.55 -47.54
CA GLY A 427 -20.67 12.65 -48.68
C GLY A 427 -20.25 11.21 -48.43
N SER A 428 -19.28 10.98 -47.54
CA SER A 428 -18.78 9.67 -47.12
C SER A 428 -19.82 8.80 -46.40
N HIS A 429 -20.90 9.40 -45.89
CA HIS A 429 -21.92 8.70 -45.10
C HIS A 429 -23.09 8.20 -45.94
N ARG A 430 -23.06 8.38 -47.27
CA ARG A 430 -24.18 8.04 -48.15
C ARG A 430 -24.38 6.53 -48.19
N ILE A 431 -25.64 6.09 -48.12
CA ILE A 431 -26.04 4.69 -48.29
C ILE A 431 -26.00 4.31 -49.77
#